data_AF-A0A9N9MGR6-F1
#
_entry.id   AF-A0A9N9MGR6-F1
#
_cell.length_a   1.000
_cell.length_b   1.000
_cell.length_c   1.000
_cell.angle_alpha   90.00
_cell.angle_beta   90.00
_cell.angle_gamma   90.00
#
_symmetry.space_group_name_H-M   'P 1'
#
loop_
_entity.id
_entity.type
_entity.pdbx_description
1 polymer ?
#
loop_
_entity_poly.entity_id
_entity_poly.type
_entity_poly.pdbx_seq_one_letter_code
_entity_poly.pdbx_strand_id
1 'polypeptide(L)'
;MNYEQYEMYIDYLGKKEKNLSQLCEHLNAVPGGSKKNLREWQEAFSNWQRAVKHKAIAIYVSQHLTGGGFPTPKILTVLEEKLLCIIRYTVHSWHVST
;
A
#
# COMPACT_ATOMS: atom_id res chain seq x y z
N MET A 1 10.97 -19.11 -18.32
CA MET A 1 11.17 -19.24 -16.86
C MET A 1 11.88 -20.55 -16.64
N ASN A 2 13.17 -20.52 -16.25
CA ASN A 2 13.91 -21.75 -15.95
C ASN A 2 13.46 -22.32 -14.59
N TYR A 3 13.80 -23.56 -14.28
CA TYR A 3 13.42 -24.23 -13.03
C TYR A 3 13.92 -23.47 -11.78
N GLU A 4 15.12 -22.91 -11.80
CA GLU A 4 15.67 -22.12 -10.70
C GLU A 4 14.87 -20.83 -10.44
N GLN A 5 14.45 -20.13 -11.50
CA GLN A 5 13.59 -18.94 -11.40
C GLN A 5 12.23 -19.28 -10.80
N TYR A 6 11.70 -20.48 -11.08
CA TYR A 6 10.45 -20.96 -10.51
C TYR A 6 10.60 -21.24 -9.01
N GLU A 7 11.64 -21.96 -8.59
CA GLU A 7 11.92 -22.23 -7.17
C GLU A 7 12.13 -20.93 -6.37
N MET A 8 12.88 -19.98 -6.92
CA MET A 8 13.04 -18.65 -6.33
C MET A 8 11.70 -17.92 -6.16
N TYR A 9 10.80 -18.04 -7.14
CA TYR A 9 9.48 -17.43 -7.07
C TYR A 9 8.59 -18.07 -6.00
N ILE A 10 8.62 -19.40 -5.85
CA ILE A 10 7.87 -20.10 -4.80
C ILE A 10 8.39 -19.74 -3.41
N ASP A 11 9.70 -19.70 -3.20
CA ASP A 11 10.31 -19.23 -1.94
C ASP A 11 9.89 -17.78 -1.63
N TYR A 12 9.93 -16.91 -2.63
CA TYR A 12 9.46 -15.52 -2.49
C TYR A 12 7.99 -15.45 -2.08
N LEU A 13 7.10 -16.22 -2.71
CA LEU A 13 5.69 -16.26 -2.36
C LEU A 13 5.48 -16.75 -0.91
N GLY A 14 6.18 -17.80 -0.50
CA GLY A 14 6.10 -18.32 0.86
C GLY A 14 6.56 -17.30 1.90
N LYS A 15 7.66 -16.59 1.65
CA LYS A 15 8.14 -15.49 2.51
C LYS A 15 7.14 -14.34 2.58
N LYS A 16 6.55 -13.96 1.44
CA LYS A 16 5.56 -12.89 1.37
C LYS A 16 4.31 -13.23 2.20
N GLU A 17 3.79 -14.45 2.07
CA GLU A 17 2.62 -14.91 2.83
C GLU A 17 2.92 -14.96 4.34
N LYS A 18 4.08 -15.50 4.73
CA LYS A 18 4.51 -15.55 6.13
C LYS A 18 4.59 -14.16 6.76
N ASN A 19 5.25 -13.21 6.08
CA ASN A 19 5.39 -11.84 6.57
C ASN A 19 4.02 -11.16 6.74
N LEU A 20 3.10 -11.43 5.82
CA LEU A 20 1.75 -10.88 5.89
C LEU A 20 0.94 -11.47 7.05
N SER A 21 1.05 -12.78 7.29
CA SER A 21 0.39 -13.43 8.43
C SER A 21 0.87 -12.84 9.76
N GLN A 22 2.19 -12.70 9.92
CA GLN A 22 2.78 -12.10 11.13
C GLN A 22 2.32 -10.65 11.35
N LEU A 23 2.23 -9.86 10.27
CA LEU A 23 1.67 -8.51 10.36
C LEU A 23 0.21 -8.52 10.83
N CYS A 24 -0.61 -9.42 10.30
CA CYS A 24 -2.02 -9.55 10.70
C CYS A 24 -2.16 -9.97 12.17
N GLU A 25 -1.31 -10.89 12.64
CA GLU A 25 -1.24 -11.29 14.05
C GLU A 25 -0.90 -10.10 14.95
N HIS A 26 0.13 -9.33 14.61
CA HIS A 26 0.50 -8.13 15.37
C HIS A 26 -0.61 -7.07 15.39
N LEU A 27 -1.26 -6.83 14.26
CA LEU A 27 -2.37 -5.87 14.19
C LEU A 27 -3.58 -6.34 15.01
N ASN A 28 -3.89 -7.63 14.94
CA ASN A 28 -4.93 -8.22 15.76
C ASN A 28 -4.54 -8.17 17.24
N ALA A 29 -3.26 -8.20 17.62
CA ALA A 29 -2.84 -8.15 19.02
C ALA A 29 -3.05 -6.76 19.68
N VAL A 30 -3.27 -5.69 18.91
CA VAL A 30 -3.48 -4.34 19.43
C VAL A 30 -4.77 -4.28 20.28
N PRO A 31 -4.70 -3.90 21.57
CA PRO A 31 -5.88 -3.75 22.43
C PRO A 31 -6.83 -2.68 21.89
N GLY A 32 -8.13 -3.00 21.80
CA GLY A 32 -9.13 -2.12 21.19
C GLY A 32 -9.00 -1.95 19.67
N GLY A 33 -8.08 -2.66 19.02
CA GLY A 33 -7.91 -2.69 17.58
C GLY A 33 -8.95 -3.55 16.86
N SER A 34 -9.04 -3.38 15.55
CA SER A 34 -9.87 -4.26 14.70
C SER A 34 -9.32 -5.69 14.70
N LYS A 35 -10.20 -6.69 14.81
CA LYS A 35 -9.85 -8.09 14.64
C LYS A 35 -10.33 -8.53 13.25
N LYS A 36 -9.40 -8.94 12.40
CA LYS A 36 -9.69 -9.36 11.02
C LYS A 36 -8.90 -10.62 10.67
N ASN A 37 -9.44 -11.43 9.76
CA ASN A 37 -8.68 -12.52 9.15
C ASN A 37 -7.72 -12.00 8.06
N LEU A 38 -6.84 -12.87 7.56
CA LEU A 38 -5.82 -12.51 6.58
C LEU A 38 -6.40 -11.84 5.33
N ARG A 39 -7.50 -12.38 4.78
CA ARG A 39 -8.16 -11.86 3.57
C ARG A 39 -8.75 -10.48 3.81
N GLU A 40 -9.41 -10.29 4.95
CA GLU A 40 -9.97 -8.99 5.34
C GLU A 40 -8.88 -7.94 5.56
N TRP A 41 -7.73 -8.32 6.12
CA TRP A 41 -6.57 -7.44 6.24
C TRP A 41 -5.99 -7.07 4.87
N GLN A 42 -5.84 -8.04 3.96
CA GLN A 42 -5.40 -7.78 2.59
C GLN A 42 -6.30 -6.77 1.87
N GLU A 43 -7.62 -6.94 2.00
CA GLU A 43 -8.60 -6.02 1.44
C GLU A 43 -8.52 -4.65 2.10
N ALA A 44 -8.41 -4.59 3.43
CA ALA A 44 -8.26 -3.34 4.16
C ALA A 44 -7.01 -2.56 3.73
N PHE A 45 -5.86 -3.23 3.58
CA PHE A 45 -4.64 -2.61 3.08
C PHE A 45 -4.82 -2.12 1.64
N SER A 46 -5.41 -2.92 0.77
CA SER A 46 -5.65 -2.56 -0.64
C SER A 46 -6.56 -1.32 -0.75
N ASN A 47 -7.63 -1.29 0.04
CA ASN A 47 -8.55 -0.16 0.12
C ASN A 47 -7.86 1.09 0.68
N TRP A 48 -7.03 0.94 1.71
CA TRP A 48 -6.26 2.06 2.27
C TRP A 48 -5.29 2.63 1.24
N GLN A 49 -4.54 1.78 0.54
CA GLN A 49 -3.64 2.21 -0.55
C GLN A 49 -4.40 2.96 -1.65
N ARG A 50 -5.56 2.45 -2.07
CA ARG A 50 -6.39 3.10 -3.10
C ARG A 50 -6.92 4.46 -2.64
N ALA A 51 -7.43 4.54 -1.41
CA ALA A 51 -7.94 5.78 -0.83
C ALA A 51 -6.84 6.85 -0.76
N VAL A 52 -5.65 6.47 -0.31
CA VAL A 52 -4.50 7.38 -0.22
C VAL A 52 -4.04 7.84 -1.60
N LYS A 53 -3.97 6.96 -2.60
CA LYS A 53 -3.67 7.33 -3.99
C LYS A 53 -4.69 8.33 -4.55
N HIS A 54 -5.98 8.06 -4.39
CA HIS A 54 -7.05 8.95 -4.83
C HIS A 54 -6.95 10.32 -4.16
N LYS A 55 -6.66 10.35 -2.86
CA LYS A 55 -6.46 11.59 -2.11
C LYS A 55 -5.26 12.38 -2.66
N ALA A 56 -4.12 11.72 -2.88
CA ALA A 56 -2.94 12.36 -3.45
C ALA A 56 -3.19 12.95 -4.86
N ILE A 57 -3.90 12.21 -5.72
CA ILE A 57 -4.28 12.69 -7.06
C ILE A 57 -5.22 13.89 -6.96
N ALA A 58 -6.22 13.85 -6.09
CA ALA A 58 -7.15 14.96 -5.89
C ALA A 58 -6.43 16.24 -5.44
N ILE A 59 -5.41 16.11 -4.58
CA ILE A 59 -4.56 17.22 -4.14
C ILE A 59 -3.74 17.77 -5.31
N TYR A 60 -3.12 16.89 -6.09
CA TYR A 60 -2.36 17.29 -7.27
C TYR A 60 -3.24 18.05 -8.27
N VAL A 61 -4.41 17.51 -8.59
CA VAL A 61 -5.39 18.13 -9.49
C VAL A 61 -5.87 19.47 -8.94
N SER A 62 -6.21 19.57 -7.66
CA SER A 62 -6.68 20.85 -7.09
C SER A 62 -5.60 21.92 -7.03
N GLN A 63 -4.32 21.56 -7.03
CA GLN A 63 -3.21 22.51 -7.07
C GLN A 63 -2.87 22.99 -8.49
N HIS A 64 -3.09 22.16 -9.51
CA HIS A 64 -2.61 22.41 -10.87
C HIS A 64 -3.71 22.65 -11.90
N LEU A 65 -4.97 22.33 -11.59
CA LEU A 65 -6.12 22.40 -12.50
C LEU A 65 -7.29 23.11 -11.81
N THR A 66 -7.18 24.43 -11.56
CA THR A 66 -8.27 25.21 -10.99
C THR A 66 -8.98 26.06 -12.04
N GLY A 67 -10.12 25.55 -12.52
CA GLY A 67 -11.19 26.39 -13.07
C GLY A 67 -12.01 26.98 -11.91
N GLY A 68 -11.55 28.07 -11.31
CA GLY A 68 -12.34 28.98 -10.46
C GLY A 68 -12.93 28.46 -9.13
N GLY A 69 -12.71 27.21 -8.73
CA GLY A 69 -13.21 26.66 -7.46
C GLY A 69 -12.25 26.88 -6.29
N PHE A 70 -12.79 27.14 -5.08
CA PHE A 70 -11.99 27.26 -3.85
C PHE A 70 -11.20 25.96 -3.58
N PRO A 71 -9.87 26.02 -3.41
CA PRO A 71 -9.09 24.84 -3.09
C PRO A 71 -9.48 24.34 -1.70
N THR A 72 -9.94 23.09 -1.60
CA THR A 72 -10.07 22.43 -0.29
C THR A 72 -8.68 21.98 0.16
N PRO A 73 -8.22 22.35 1.38
CA PRO A 73 -6.95 21.89 1.92
C PRO A 73 -7.08 20.43 2.36
N LYS A 74 -7.14 19.51 1.40
CA LYS A 74 -6.90 18.10 1.66
C LYS A 74 -5.38 17.97 1.79
N ILE A 75 -4.88 17.77 3.00
CA ILE A 75 -3.47 17.46 3.25
C ILE A 75 -3.39 15.97 3.58
N LEU A 76 -2.34 15.30 3.11
CA LEU A 76 -2.06 13.93 3.53
C LEU A 76 -1.59 13.93 4.98
N THR A 77 -2.06 12.98 5.76
CA THR A 77 -1.49 12.75 7.09
C THR A 77 -0.10 12.13 6.96
N VAL A 78 0.71 12.25 8.00
CA VAL A 78 2.06 11.66 8.06
C VAL A 78 2.06 10.16 7.72
N LEU A 79 1.01 9.42 8.12
CA LEU A 79 0.88 8.00 7.79
C LEU A 79 0.58 7.76 6.31
N GLU A 80 -0.27 8.60 5.70
CA GLU A 80 -0.60 8.51 4.27
C GLU A 80 0.60 8.87 3.40
N GLU A 81 1.41 9.86 3.80
CA GLU A 81 2.67 10.21 3.13
C GLU A 81 3.69 9.06 3.20
N LYS A 82 3.86 8.45 4.39
CA LYS A 82 4.71 7.27 4.56
C LYS A 82 4.23 6.10 3.69
N LEU A 83 2.92 5.89 3.61
CA LEU A 83 2.35 4.85 2.76
C LEU A 83 2.65 5.11 1.28
N LEU A 84 2.46 6.34 0.79
CA LEU A 84 2.79 6.69 -0.59
C LEU A 84 4.28 6.49 -0.89
N CYS A 85 5.14 6.86 0.06
CA CYS A 85 6.58 6.67 -0.07
C CYS A 85 6.91 5.17 -0.30
N ILE A 86 6.40 4.29 0.56
CA ILE A 86 6.58 2.84 0.45
C ILE A 86 6.02 2.31 -0.88
N ILE A 87 4.80 2.71 -1.27
CA ILE A 87 4.20 2.30 -2.55
C ILE A 87 5.07 2.74 -3.73
N ARG A 88 5.59 3.98 -3.72
CA ARG A 88 6.44 4.50 -4.79
C ARG A 88 7.73 3.71 -4.95
N TYR A 89 8.36 3.32 -3.83
CA TYR A 89 9.53 2.43 -3.84
C TYR A 89 9.20 1.05 -4.37
N THR A 90 8.04 0.48 -4.02
CA THR A 90 7.63 -0.80 -4.59
C THR A 90 7.42 -0.73 -6.10
N VAL A 91 6.86 0.37 -6.66
CA VAL A 91 6.69 0.54 -8.11
C VAL A 91 8.03 0.73 -8.83
N HIS A 92 9.00 1.43 -8.22
CA HIS A 92 10.32 1.61 -8.81
C HIS A 92 11.16 0.32 -8.78
N SER A 93 11.00 -0.57 -7.79
CA SER A 93 11.78 -1.81 -7.74
C SER A 93 11.37 -2.85 -8.80
N TRP A 94 10.21 -2.72 -9.44
CA TRP A 94 9.80 -3.58 -10.57
C TRP A 94 10.36 -3.11 -11.92
N HIS A 95 10.94 -1.91 -11.99
CA HIS A 95 11.44 -1.32 -13.24
C HIS A 95 12.97 -1.37 -13.40
N VAL A 96 13.70 -2.03 -12.48
CA VAL A 96 15.18 -2.12 -12.52
C VAL A 96 15.71 -3.54 -12.66
N SER A 97 14.87 -4.47 -13.13
CA SER A 97 15.31 -5.81 -13.55
C SER A 97 15.04 -5.99 -15.04
N THR A 98 15.83 -5.30 -15.86
CA THR A 98 15.99 -5.56 -17.31
C THR A 98 17.46 -5.65 -17.63
#